data_AF-A0A2J8VZF1-F1
#
_entry.id   AF-A0A2J8VZF1-F1
#
_cell.length_a   1.000
_cell.length_b   1.000
_cell.length_c   1.000
_cell.angle_alpha   90.00
_cell.angle_beta   90.00
_cell.angle_gamma   90.00
#
_symmetry.space_group_name_H-M   'P 1'
#
loop_
_entity.id
_entity.type
_entity.pdbx_description
1 polymer ?
#
loop_
_entity_poly.entity_id
_entity_poly.type
_entity_poly.pdbx_seq_one_letter_code
_entity_poly.pdbx_strand_id
1 'polypeptide(L)'
;MPYPELYNWDSCAQFVSDFLTMVPLPDPLKPPSHMYSSTTVLKYQKGNCFDFSTLLCSMLIGSGYDAYCVNGYGSLDLCHMDLTREVCPLTVKPKETIKEEEKVLPKKYTIKPPRDLCSRFEQEQEVKKQQEIRAQEQKRLREEEERLMEAEKAKPDALHGLRVHSWVLVLSGKREVPENFFIDPFTGHSYSTQDEHFLGIESLWNHKNYWINMQDCWNCCK
;
A
#
# COMPACT_ATOMS: atom_id res chain seq x y z
N MET A 1 14.06 23.57 4.48
CA MET A 1 13.40 23.59 3.16
C MET A 1 12.39 24.74 3.16
N PRO A 2 12.23 25.56 2.10
CA PRO A 2 11.38 26.76 2.17
C PRO A 2 9.88 26.51 1.94
N TYR A 3 9.47 25.29 1.59
CA TYR A 3 8.08 24.92 1.28
C TYR A 3 7.47 24.08 2.42
N PRO A 4 6.50 24.62 3.19
CA PRO A 4 5.88 23.90 4.31
C PRO A 4 5.12 22.64 3.88
N GLU A 5 4.58 22.62 2.65
CA GLU A 5 3.85 21.48 2.09
C GLU A 5 4.71 20.22 2.00
N LEU A 6 6.03 20.37 1.84
CA LEU A 6 6.98 19.26 1.73
C LEU A 6 7.57 18.84 3.08
N TYR A 7 7.03 19.36 4.18
CA TYR A 7 7.48 18.99 5.52
C TYR A 7 6.95 17.64 5.97
N ASN A 8 5.78 17.21 5.50
CA ASN A 8 5.26 15.90 5.86
C ASN A 8 5.77 14.85 4.87
N TRP A 9 5.99 13.62 5.36
CA TRP A 9 6.56 12.56 4.53
C TRP A 9 5.61 12.14 3.40
N ASP A 10 4.29 12.13 3.65
CA ASP A 10 3.25 11.74 2.69
C ASP A 10 3.20 12.72 1.52
N SER A 11 3.11 14.01 1.82
CA SER A 11 3.06 15.08 0.82
C SER A 11 4.38 15.17 0.05
N CYS A 12 5.52 14.90 0.71
CA CYS A 12 6.82 14.85 0.05
C CYS A 12 6.96 13.64 -0.89
N ALA A 13 6.47 12.46 -0.48
CA ALA A 13 6.48 11.26 -1.30
C ALA A 13 5.58 11.43 -2.53
N GLN A 14 4.37 11.94 -2.32
CA GLN A 14 3.43 12.24 -3.38
C GLN A 14 3.96 13.29 -4.38
N PHE A 15 4.67 14.31 -3.89
CA PHE A 15 5.33 15.26 -4.78
C PHE A 15 6.35 14.58 -5.70
N VAL A 16 7.16 13.65 -5.17
CA VAL A 16 8.19 12.95 -5.97
C VAL A 16 7.55 12.01 -6.98
N SER A 17 6.53 11.24 -6.60
CA SER A 17 5.80 10.34 -7.50
C SER A 17 5.12 11.09 -8.64
N ASP A 18 4.48 12.22 -8.33
CA ASP A 18 3.69 12.96 -9.31
C ASP A 18 4.57 13.83 -10.23
N PHE A 19 5.72 14.29 -9.73
CA PHE A 19 6.61 15.20 -10.47
C PHE A 19 7.56 14.48 -11.43
N LEU A 20 7.96 13.25 -11.13
CA LEU A 20 8.93 12.49 -11.90
C LEU A 20 8.25 11.42 -12.76
N THR A 21 8.74 11.24 -13.98
CA THR A 21 8.35 10.09 -14.81
C THR A 21 9.29 8.91 -14.56
N MET A 22 8.72 7.75 -14.23
CA MET A 22 9.47 6.53 -14.01
C MET A 22 10.12 6.03 -15.32
N VAL A 23 11.41 5.68 -15.22
CA VAL A 23 12.17 4.99 -16.26
C VAL A 23 12.68 3.68 -15.68
N PRO A 24 12.34 2.51 -16.26
CA PRO A 24 12.78 1.24 -15.74
C PRO A 24 14.31 1.08 -15.87
N LEU A 25 14.89 0.24 -15.02
CA LEU A 25 16.30 -0.10 -15.11
C LEU A 25 16.58 -0.83 -16.45
N PRO A 26 17.72 -0.53 -17.13
CA PRO A 26 18.10 -1.23 -18.35
C PRO A 26 18.28 -2.74 -18.16
N ASP A 27 18.82 -3.15 -17.00
CA ASP A 27 18.93 -4.53 -16.56
C ASP A 27 18.24 -4.63 -15.19
N PRO A 28 17.14 -5.39 -15.05
CA PRO A 28 16.40 -5.47 -13.79
C PRO A 28 17.17 -6.27 -12.72
N LEU A 29 18.24 -6.97 -13.08
CA LEU A 29 19.02 -7.81 -12.14
C LEU A 29 20.21 -7.08 -11.53
N LYS A 30 20.48 -5.84 -11.95
CA LYS A 30 21.67 -5.10 -11.52
C LYS A 30 21.33 -3.66 -11.15
N PRO A 31 21.99 -3.10 -10.13
CA PRO A 31 21.89 -1.68 -9.84
C PRO A 31 22.46 -0.85 -11.01
N PRO A 32 22.03 0.41 -11.15
CA PRO A 32 22.51 1.27 -12.22
C PRO A 32 24.00 1.59 -12.06
N SER A 33 24.74 1.67 -13.18
CA SER A 33 26.18 1.95 -13.17
C SER A 33 26.54 3.38 -12.72
N HIS A 34 25.56 4.29 -12.76
CA HIS A 34 25.70 5.67 -12.32
C HIS A 34 24.35 6.16 -11.77
N MET A 35 24.39 7.11 -10.83
CA MET A 35 23.21 7.78 -10.29
C MET A 35 23.26 9.26 -10.61
N TYR A 36 22.09 9.86 -10.86
CA TYR A 36 22.01 11.29 -11.07
C TYR A 36 21.94 12.05 -9.74
N SER A 37 22.49 13.26 -9.71
CA SER A 37 22.29 14.16 -8.57
C SER A 37 20.82 14.57 -8.47
N SER A 38 20.31 14.82 -7.27
CA SER A 38 18.93 15.27 -7.04
C SER A 38 18.58 16.51 -7.90
N THR A 39 19.51 17.43 -8.10
CA THR A 39 19.32 18.60 -8.97
C THR A 39 19.15 18.22 -10.45
N THR A 40 19.87 17.20 -10.90
CA THR A 40 19.79 16.69 -12.28
C THR A 40 18.46 15.97 -12.50
N VAL A 41 18.03 15.15 -11.55
CA VAL A 41 16.74 14.45 -11.59
C VAL A 41 15.58 15.45 -11.66
N LEU A 42 15.60 16.49 -10.82
CA LEU A 42 14.58 17.55 -10.84
C LEU A 42 14.54 18.33 -12.17
N LYS A 43 15.68 18.51 -12.84
CA LYS A 43 15.75 19.19 -14.15
C LYS A 43 15.20 18.34 -15.28
N TYR A 44 15.53 17.04 -15.29
CA TYR A 44 15.10 16.13 -16.34
C TYR A 44 13.70 15.55 -16.12
N GLN A 45 13.19 15.59 -14.89
CA GLN A 45 11.89 15.06 -14.48
C GLN A 45 11.69 13.58 -14.85
N LYS A 46 12.80 12.84 -14.91
CA LYS A 46 12.86 11.43 -15.28
C LYS A 46 13.92 10.74 -14.45
N GLY A 47 13.66 9.52 -14.03
CA GLY A 47 14.61 8.76 -13.22
C GLY A 47 14.21 7.31 -13.05
N ASN A 48 15.18 6.51 -12.61
CA ASN A 48 14.93 5.14 -12.15
C ASN A 48 14.59 5.11 -10.64
N CYS A 49 14.31 3.92 -10.10
CA CYS A 49 13.96 3.75 -8.68
C CYS A 49 15.03 4.29 -7.71
N PHE A 50 16.32 4.24 -8.07
CA PHE A 50 17.42 4.78 -7.27
C PHE A 50 17.46 6.31 -7.30
N ASP A 51 17.23 6.91 -8.46
CA ASP A 51 17.15 8.36 -8.62
C ASP A 51 15.98 8.93 -7.79
N PHE A 52 14.83 8.26 -7.89
CA PHE A 52 13.61 8.55 -7.14
C PHE A 52 13.84 8.45 -5.62
N SER A 53 14.37 7.31 -5.15
CA SER A 53 14.70 7.09 -3.73
C SER A 53 15.70 8.10 -3.20
N THR A 54 16.74 8.41 -3.97
CA THR A 54 17.79 9.36 -3.58
C THR A 54 17.24 10.78 -3.46
N LEU A 55 16.38 11.20 -4.40
CA LEU A 55 15.70 12.48 -4.31
C LEU A 55 14.82 12.55 -3.06
N LEU A 56 13.91 11.58 -2.90
CA LEU A 56 12.96 11.54 -1.79
C LEU A 56 13.68 11.51 -0.43
N CYS A 57 14.67 10.63 -0.27
CA CYS A 57 15.47 10.53 0.94
C CYS A 57 16.17 11.86 1.28
N SER A 58 16.75 12.55 0.27
CA SER A 58 17.39 13.86 0.49
C SER A 58 16.40 14.92 0.98
N MET A 59 15.16 14.91 0.48
CA MET A 59 14.10 15.84 0.89
C MET A 59 13.63 15.53 2.31
N LEU A 60 13.40 14.25 2.64
CA LEU A 60 12.98 13.81 3.97
C LEU A 60 14.03 14.12 5.05
N ILE A 61 15.31 13.87 4.75
CA ILE A 61 16.43 14.27 5.63
C ILE A 61 16.43 15.78 5.83
N GLY A 62 16.22 16.56 4.76
CA GLY A 62 16.12 18.02 4.83
C GLY A 62 14.94 18.53 5.66
N SER A 63 13.87 17.74 5.77
CA SER A 63 12.72 17.96 6.66
C SER A 63 12.95 17.44 8.09
N GLY A 64 14.04 16.72 8.36
CA GLY A 64 14.41 16.24 9.70
C GLY A 64 13.95 14.82 10.02
N TYR A 65 13.46 14.06 9.03
CA TYR A 65 13.19 12.62 9.20
C TYR A 65 14.48 11.81 9.22
N ASP A 66 14.44 10.65 9.88
CA ASP A 66 15.52 9.67 9.80
C ASP A 66 15.29 8.73 8.63
N ALA A 67 15.66 9.20 7.43
CA ALA A 67 15.42 8.47 6.18
C ALA A 67 16.71 7.86 5.60
N TYR A 68 16.54 6.71 4.95
CA TYR A 68 17.59 5.93 4.32
C TYR A 68 17.12 5.47 2.94
N CYS A 69 18.00 5.54 1.93
CA CYS A 69 17.79 4.82 0.70
C CYS A 69 18.12 3.36 0.92
N VAL A 70 17.25 2.48 0.45
CA VAL A 70 17.41 1.02 0.51
C VAL A 70 17.67 0.51 -0.90
N ASN A 71 18.62 -0.41 -1.04
CA ASN A 71 18.84 -1.20 -2.24
C ASN A 71 18.58 -2.65 -1.87
N GLY A 72 17.73 -3.30 -2.65
CA GLY A 72 17.27 -4.65 -2.36
C GLY A 72 16.46 -5.23 -3.50
N TYR A 73 15.61 -6.19 -3.17
CA TYR A 73 14.80 -6.93 -4.12
C TYR A 73 13.32 -6.60 -3.96
N GLY A 74 12.66 -6.31 -5.08
CA GLY A 74 11.23 -5.97 -5.12
C GLY A 74 10.41 -6.96 -5.94
N SER A 75 9.11 -6.99 -5.70
CA SER A 75 8.16 -7.69 -6.57
C SER A 75 8.10 -7.04 -7.97
N LEU A 76 7.59 -7.79 -8.96
CA LEU A 76 7.41 -7.29 -10.33
C LEU A 76 6.57 -6.01 -10.35
N ASP A 77 5.45 -6.02 -9.63
CA ASP A 77 4.46 -4.95 -9.65
C ASP A 77 5.06 -3.64 -9.10
N LEU A 78 5.80 -3.73 -7.97
CA LEU A 78 6.54 -2.62 -7.38
C LEU A 78 7.60 -2.06 -8.35
N CYS A 79 8.39 -2.94 -8.98
CA CYS A 79 9.47 -2.52 -9.89
C CYS A 79 8.95 -1.81 -11.15
N HIS A 80 7.76 -2.18 -11.62
CA HIS A 80 7.17 -1.65 -12.85
C HIS A 80 6.11 -0.58 -12.60
N MET A 81 5.87 -0.18 -11.35
CA MET A 81 4.79 0.76 -10.98
C MET A 81 3.44 0.27 -11.52
N ASP A 82 3.19 -1.05 -11.46
CA ASP A 82 1.94 -1.65 -11.92
C ASP A 82 0.90 -1.59 -10.82
N LEU A 83 -0.01 -0.62 -10.94
CA LEU A 83 -1.12 -0.38 -10.02
C LEU A 83 -2.42 -1.05 -10.46
N THR A 84 -2.40 -1.94 -11.48
CA THR A 84 -3.64 -2.52 -12.05
C THR A 84 -4.45 -3.35 -11.06
N ARG A 85 -3.79 -3.92 -10.03
CA ARG A 85 -4.44 -4.71 -8.97
C ARG A 85 -4.78 -3.91 -7.72
N GLU A 86 -4.31 -2.67 -7.62
CA GLU A 86 -4.65 -1.84 -6.48
C GLU A 86 -6.08 -1.30 -6.61
N VAL A 87 -6.74 -1.15 -5.46
CA VAL A 87 -8.10 -0.62 -5.43
C VAL A 87 -8.06 0.86 -5.82
N CYS A 88 -8.79 1.22 -6.87
CA CYS A 88 -8.87 2.61 -7.32
C CYS A 88 -9.33 3.52 -6.16
N PRO A 89 -8.56 4.56 -5.80
CA PRO A 89 -8.90 5.47 -4.71
C PRO A 89 -10.28 6.12 -4.86
N LEU A 90 -10.74 6.34 -6.09
CA LEU A 90 -12.05 6.93 -6.40
C LEU A 90 -13.23 5.99 -6.11
N THR A 91 -12.98 4.67 -6.00
CA THR A 91 -14.00 3.66 -5.69
C THR A 91 -14.14 3.45 -4.19
N VAL A 92 -13.14 3.84 -3.39
CA VAL A 92 -13.17 3.71 -1.94
C VAL A 92 -14.21 4.66 -1.37
N LYS A 93 -15.36 4.11 -0.96
CA LYS A 93 -16.34 4.88 -0.19
C LYS A 93 -15.70 5.24 1.15
N PRO A 94 -15.79 6.52 1.59
CA PRO A 94 -15.39 6.89 2.95
C PRO A 94 -16.06 5.92 3.92
N LYS A 95 -15.28 5.31 4.83
CA LYS A 95 -15.85 4.47 5.89
C LYS A 95 -16.87 5.32 6.63
N GLU A 96 -18.17 5.07 6.38
CA GLU A 96 -19.22 5.69 7.14
C GLU A 96 -18.98 5.27 8.58
N THR A 97 -18.58 6.22 9.42
CA THR A 97 -18.58 6.04 10.87
C THR A 97 -19.96 5.54 11.21
N ILE A 98 -20.05 4.26 11.60
CA ILE A 98 -21.27 3.65 12.11
C ILE A 98 -21.60 4.47 13.35
N LYS A 99 -22.48 5.46 13.19
CA LYS A 99 -23.13 6.09 14.32
C LYS A 99 -23.97 4.97 14.89
N GLU A 100 -23.57 4.44 16.03
CA GLU A 100 -24.41 3.53 16.79
C GLU A 100 -25.76 4.23 16.94
N GLU A 101 -26.77 3.72 16.23
CA GLU A 101 -28.13 4.20 16.42
C GLU A 101 -28.48 3.93 17.87
N GLU A 102 -28.54 5.00 18.68
CA GLU A 102 -29.09 4.92 20.02
C GLU A 102 -30.47 4.27 19.91
N LYS A 103 -30.61 3.06 20.45
CA LYS A 103 -31.90 2.38 20.57
C LYS A 103 -32.83 3.31 21.34
N VAL A 104 -33.72 3.98 20.62
CA VAL A 104 -34.69 4.91 21.21
C VAL A 104 -35.51 4.13 22.23
N LEU A 105 -35.31 4.46 23.52
CA LEU A 105 -36.07 3.87 24.60
C LEU A 105 -37.57 4.16 24.37
N PRO A 106 -38.45 3.14 24.41
CA PRO A 106 -39.86 3.34 24.13
C PRO A 106 -40.48 4.31 25.15
N LYS A 107 -41.12 5.38 24.66
CA LYS A 107 -41.79 6.38 25.50
C LYS A 107 -42.96 5.75 26.26
N LYS A 108 -43.16 6.18 27.52
CA LYS A 108 -44.14 5.65 28.49
C LYS A 108 -45.61 5.58 27.98
N TYR A 109 -45.96 6.37 26.96
CA TYR A 109 -47.31 6.46 26.40
C TYR A 109 -47.30 6.24 24.88
N THR A 110 -46.73 5.12 24.44
CA THR A 110 -46.80 4.74 23.02
C THR A 110 -48.06 3.90 22.78
N ILE A 111 -48.87 4.31 21.80
CA ILE A 111 -50.07 3.58 21.38
C ILE A 111 -49.64 2.18 20.94
N LYS A 112 -50.29 1.14 21.47
CA LYS A 112 -50.01 -0.24 21.07
C LYS A 112 -50.30 -0.38 19.57
N PRO A 113 -49.40 -0.98 18.79
CA PRO A 113 -49.67 -1.21 17.38
C PRO A 113 -50.93 -2.08 17.23
N PRO A 114 -51.68 -1.91 16.12
CA PRO A 114 -52.82 -2.77 15.80
C PRO A 114 -52.44 -4.25 15.85
N ARG A 115 -53.38 -5.10 16.28
CA ARG A 115 -53.15 -6.55 16.38
C ARG A 115 -52.93 -7.11 14.98
N ASP A 116 -51.75 -7.69 14.76
CA ASP A 116 -51.46 -8.40 13.51
C ASP A 116 -52.37 -9.62 13.39
N LEU A 117 -53.11 -9.70 12.29
CA LEU A 117 -54.06 -10.77 11.99
C LEU A 117 -53.44 -11.85 11.09
N CYS A 118 -52.18 -11.67 10.68
CA CYS A 118 -51.45 -12.64 9.86
C CYS A 118 -51.13 -13.93 10.65
N SER A 119 -51.13 -15.07 9.95
CA SER A 119 -50.72 -16.35 10.55
C SER A 119 -49.22 -16.36 10.82
N ARG A 120 -48.83 -16.58 12.08
CA ARG A 120 -47.41 -16.68 12.47
C ARG A 120 -46.66 -17.79 11.73
N PHE A 121 -47.36 -18.90 11.43
CA PHE A 121 -46.78 -20.03 10.71
C PHE A 121 -46.45 -19.68 9.25
N GLU A 122 -47.32 -18.91 8.58
CA GLU A 122 -47.08 -18.45 7.21
C GLU A 122 -45.92 -17.45 7.16
N GLN A 123 -45.82 -16.56 8.16
CA GLN A 123 -44.68 -15.64 8.32
C GLN A 123 -43.36 -16.40 8.51
N GLU A 124 -43.34 -17.43 9.37
CA GLU A 124 -42.14 -18.26 9.60
C GLU A 124 -41.73 -19.04 8.33
N GLN A 125 -42.69 -19.60 7.58
CA GLN A 125 -42.40 -20.27 6.32
C GLN A 125 -41.83 -19.32 5.25
N GLU A 126 -42.38 -18.11 5.16
CA GLU A 126 -41.92 -17.10 4.20
C GLU A 126 -40.52 -16.59 4.56
N VAL A 127 -40.26 -16.34 5.85
CA VAL A 127 -38.92 -15.97 6.34
C VAL A 127 -37.90 -17.07 6.03
N LYS A 128 -38.27 -18.34 6.26
CA LYS A 128 -37.37 -19.47 5.96
C LYS A 128 -37.04 -19.56 4.46
N LYS A 129 -38.04 -19.41 3.58
CA LYS A 129 -37.82 -19.36 2.12
C LYS A 129 -36.91 -18.19 1.72
N GLN A 130 -37.16 -17.00 2.27
CA GLN A 130 -36.32 -15.82 1.99
C GLN A 130 -34.88 -15.99 2.49
N GLN A 131 -34.70 -16.63 3.65
CA GLN A 131 -33.37 -16.95 4.17
C GLN A 131 -32.64 -17.96 3.28
N GLU A 132 -33.32 -18.99 2.79
CA GLU A 132 -32.75 -19.97 1.85
C GLU A 132 -32.34 -19.32 0.53
N ILE A 133 -33.19 -18.44 -0.04
CA ILE A 133 -32.86 -17.69 -1.27
C ILE A 133 -31.64 -16.79 -1.06
N ARG A 134 -31.60 -16.02 0.03
CA ARG A 134 -30.47 -15.13 0.36
C ARG A 134 -29.18 -15.93 0.60
N ALA A 135 -29.27 -17.08 1.28
CA ALA A 135 -28.12 -17.94 1.50
C ALA A 135 -27.58 -18.52 0.20
N GLN A 136 -28.47 -18.92 -0.72
CA GLN A 136 -28.09 -19.44 -2.03
C GLN A 136 -27.46 -18.35 -2.92
N GLU A 137 -28.01 -17.13 -2.90
CA GLU A 137 -27.45 -15.99 -3.62
C GLU A 137 -26.08 -15.58 -3.07
N GLN A 138 -25.92 -15.50 -1.74
CA GLN A 138 -24.63 -15.25 -1.10
C GLN A 138 -23.59 -16.32 -1.46
N LYS A 139 -24.00 -17.59 -1.51
CA LYS A 139 -23.08 -18.67 -1.91
C LYS A 139 -22.64 -18.50 -3.36
N ARG A 140 -23.55 -18.17 -4.27
CA ARG A 140 -23.24 -17.92 -5.69
C ARG A 140 -22.29 -16.73 -5.85
N LEU A 141 -22.52 -15.64 -5.11
CA LEU A 141 -21.64 -14.47 -5.09
C LEU A 141 -20.23 -14.83 -4.59
N ARG A 142 -20.12 -15.57 -3.49
CA ARG A 142 -18.82 -16.02 -2.98
C ARG A 142 -18.07 -16.91 -3.98
N GLU A 143 -18.75 -17.86 -4.60
CA GLU A 143 -18.16 -18.73 -5.64
C GLU A 143 -17.72 -17.93 -6.87
N GLU A 144 -18.44 -16.85 -7.23
CA GLU A 144 -18.06 -15.95 -8.31
C GLU A 144 -16.87 -15.06 -7.95
N GLU A 145 -16.86 -14.50 -6.74
CA GLU A 145 -15.74 -13.74 -6.18
C GLU A 145 -14.47 -14.59 -6.07
N GLU A 146 -14.57 -15.84 -5.60
CA GLU A 146 -13.43 -16.77 -5.52
C GLU A 146 -12.86 -17.07 -6.92
N ARG A 147 -13.72 -17.29 -7.93
CA ARG A 147 -13.27 -17.49 -9.32
C ARG A 147 -12.61 -16.26 -9.92
N LEU A 148 -13.14 -15.07 -9.64
CA LEU A 148 -12.53 -13.81 -10.06
C LEU A 148 -11.16 -13.63 -9.39
N MET A 149 -11.09 -13.85 -8.08
CA MET A 149 -9.84 -13.75 -7.31
C MET A 149 -8.79 -14.74 -7.80
N GLU A 150 -9.18 -15.96 -8.15
CA GLU A 150 -8.27 -16.95 -8.73
C GLU A 150 -7.80 -16.59 -10.14
N ALA A 151 -8.68 -16.00 -10.97
CA ALA A 151 -8.31 -15.51 -12.29
C ALA A 151 -7.40 -14.26 -12.23
N GLU A 152 -7.56 -13.44 -11.18
CA GLU A 152 -6.73 -12.27 -10.91
C GLU A 152 -5.38 -12.61 -10.26
N LYS A 153 -5.18 -13.84 -9.77
CA LYS A 153 -3.88 -14.26 -9.23
C LYS A 153 -2.79 -14.03 -10.27
N ALA A 154 -1.75 -13.36 -9.81
CA ALA A 154 -0.58 -13.05 -10.61
C ALA A 154 -0.02 -14.32 -11.25
N LYS A 155 0.38 -14.22 -12.52
CA LYS A 155 1.21 -15.27 -13.11
C LYS A 155 2.48 -15.41 -12.27
N PRO A 156 2.97 -16.65 -12.05
CA PRO A 156 4.19 -16.86 -11.30
C PRO A 156 5.34 -16.11 -11.99
N ASP A 157 6.01 -15.29 -11.21
CA ASP A 157 7.04 -14.39 -11.70
C ASP A 157 8.39 -15.10 -11.76
N ALA A 158 8.97 -15.17 -12.96
CA ALA A 158 10.24 -15.86 -13.20
C ALA A 158 11.45 -15.20 -12.52
N LEU A 159 11.38 -13.89 -12.22
CA LEU A 159 12.47 -13.14 -11.56
C LEU A 159 12.09 -12.70 -10.15
N HIS A 160 11.16 -13.42 -9.51
CA HIS A 160 10.78 -13.17 -8.13
C HIS A 160 12.01 -13.25 -7.21
N GLY A 161 12.24 -12.20 -6.42
CA GLY A 161 13.39 -12.10 -5.51
C GLY A 161 14.72 -11.76 -6.18
N LEU A 162 14.77 -11.59 -7.51
CA LEU A 162 16.00 -11.25 -8.24
C LEU A 162 16.00 -9.83 -8.80
N ARG A 163 14.83 -9.17 -8.89
CA ARG A 163 14.75 -7.80 -9.41
C ARG A 163 15.28 -6.81 -8.41
N VAL A 164 16.33 -6.10 -8.81
CA VAL A 164 16.91 -5.01 -8.06
C VAL A 164 15.97 -3.81 -8.08
N HIS A 165 15.65 -3.31 -6.90
CA HIS A 165 14.82 -2.15 -6.70
C HIS A 165 15.38 -1.28 -5.56
N SER A 166 14.94 -0.02 -5.53
CA SER A 166 15.34 0.91 -4.48
C SER A 166 14.13 1.68 -3.98
N TRP A 167 14.01 1.75 -2.65
CA TRP A 167 12.94 2.44 -1.94
C TRP A 167 13.50 3.20 -0.74
N VAL A 168 12.64 3.91 0.00
CA VAL A 168 13.07 4.69 1.17
C VAL A 168 12.57 4.05 2.45
N LEU A 169 13.46 3.90 3.44
CA LEU A 169 13.13 3.50 4.81
C LEU A 169 13.11 4.74 5.69
N VAL A 170 12.04 4.93 6.46
CA VAL A 170 11.94 5.95 7.51
C VAL A 170 11.91 5.25 8.87
N LEU A 171 12.83 5.62 9.75
CA LEU A 171 12.87 5.10 11.12
C LEU A 171 11.99 5.92 12.07
N SER A 172 11.46 5.23 13.08
CA SER A 172 10.70 5.77 14.20
C SER A 172 11.54 6.73 15.06
N GLY A 173 10.83 7.59 15.79
CA GLY A 173 11.40 8.49 16.79
C GLY A 173 11.60 9.93 16.33
N LYS A 174 12.28 10.18 15.21
CA LYS A 174 12.37 11.56 14.68
C LYS A 174 11.01 11.96 14.10
N ARG A 175 10.64 13.25 14.25
CA ARG A 175 9.37 13.80 13.71
C ARG A 175 8.12 13.06 14.20
N GLU A 176 8.17 12.48 15.41
CA GLU A 176 7.06 11.73 16.03
C GLU A 176 6.57 10.55 15.20
N VAL A 177 7.43 9.99 14.35
CA VAL A 177 7.12 8.78 13.59
C VAL A 177 6.97 7.59 14.56
N PRO A 178 5.80 6.92 14.60
CA PRO A 178 5.53 5.88 15.61
C PRO A 178 6.28 4.57 15.33
N GLU A 179 6.36 4.17 14.08
CA GLU A 179 6.92 2.88 13.64
C GLU A 179 7.80 3.07 12.41
N ASN A 180 8.69 2.11 12.17
CA ASN A 180 9.49 2.10 10.96
C ASN A 180 8.61 1.68 9.78
N PHE A 181 8.74 2.36 8.65
CA PHE A 181 7.96 2.05 7.45
C PHE A 181 8.79 2.26 6.18
N PHE A 182 8.40 1.56 5.12
CA PHE A 182 8.95 1.76 3.79
C PHE A 182 8.07 2.71 3.00
N ILE A 183 8.68 3.46 2.09
CA ILE A 183 7.99 4.30 1.12
C ILE A 183 8.43 3.83 -0.26
N ASP A 184 7.47 3.42 -1.08
CA ASP A 184 7.69 3.24 -2.51
C ASP A 184 7.79 4.62 -3.15
N PRO A 185 8.94 4.98 -3.73
CA PRO A 185 9.11 6.31 -4.27
C PRO A 185 8.37 6.50 -5.60
N PHE A 186 7.96 5.43 -6.30
CA PHE A 186 7.20 5.55 -7.55
C PHE A 186 5.75 5.91 -7.32
N THR A 187 5.11 5.32 -6.31
CA THR A 187 3.69 5.56 -6.00
C THR A 187 3.48 6.55 -4.88
N GLY A 188 4.50 6.78 -4.04
CA GLY A 188 4.41 7.60 -2.84
C GLY A 188 3.69 6.91 -1.69
N HIS A 189 3.34 5.63 -1.82
CA HIS A 189 2.66 4.87 -0.77
C HIS A 189 3.62 4.41 0.32
N SER A 190 3.11 4.41 1.56
CA SER A 190 3.80 3.81 2.70
C SER A 190 3.40 2.36 2.87
N TYR A 191 4.38 1.51 3.14
CA TYR A 191 4.21 0.10 3.41
C TYR A 191 4.82 -0.27 4.76
N SER A 192 4.29 -1.34 5.36
CA SER A 192 4.90 -1.95 6.53
C SER A 192 6.29 -2.51 6.18
N THR A 193 7.18 -2.59 7.17
CA THR A 193 8.50 -3.23 6.98
C THR A 193 8.42 -4.73 6.74
N GLN A 194 7.25 -5.34 6.94
CA GLN A 194 6.98 -6.78 6.74
C GLN A 194 6.14 -7.04 5.48
N ASP A 195 6.00 -6.05 4.60
CA ASP A 195 5.17 -6.16 3.42
C ASP A 195 5.79 -7.08 2.35
N GLU A 196 4.96 -7.90 1.70
CA GLU A 196 5.37 -8.93 0.73
C GLU A 196 6.01 -8.35 -0.54
N HIS A 197 5.82 -7.07 -0.84
CA HIS A 197 6.43 -6.43 -2.02
C HIS A 197 7.95 -6.26 -1.87
N PHE A 198 8.48 -6.25 -0.64
CA PHE A 198 9.89 -6.04 -0.34
C PHE A 198 10.55 -7.36 0.07
N LEU A 199 11.24 -7.99 -0.88
CA LEU A 199 11.67 -9.39 -0.77
C LEU A 199 13.02 -9.55 -0.06
N GLY A 200 13.87 -8.51 -0.07
CA GLY A 200 15.16 -8.57 0.61
C GLY A 200 15.94 -7.26 0.53
N ILE A 201 16.87 -7.05 1.46
CA ILE A 201 17.69 -5.84 1.54
C ILE A 201 19.16 -6.22 1.43
N GLU A 202 19.85 -5.60 0.48
CA GLU A 202 21.29 -5.78 0.23
C GLU A 202 22.12 -4.69 0.92
N SER A 203 21.65 -3.44 0.83
CA SER A 203 22.36 -2.30 1.42
C SER A 203 21.42 -1.14 1.70
N LEU A 204 21.83 -0.27 2.61
CA LEU A 204 21.09 0.93 2.99
C LEU A 204 22.05 2.08 3.25
N TRP A 205 21.68 3.29 2.87
CA TRP A 205 22.56 4.45 3.00
C TRP A 205 21.80 5.74 3.21
N ASN A 206 22.50 6.72 3.76
CA ASN A 206 22.02 8.10 3.85
C ASN A 206 23.18 9.07 3.59
N HIS A 207 22.96 10.35 3.89
CA HIS A 207 23.96 11.41 3.71
C HIS A 207 25.24 11.27 4.57
N LYS A 208 25.28 10.35 5.55
CA LYS A 208 26.44 10.16 6.46
C LYS A 208 27.15 8.83 6.25
N ASN A 209 26.39 7.76 6.12
CA ASN A 209 26.89 6.40 6.24
C ASN A 209 26.27 5.49 5.18
N TYR A 210 26.97 4.37 4.95
CA TYR A 210 26.57 3.29 4.07
C TYR A 210 26.69 1.98 4.84
N TRP A 211 25.64 1.17 4.81
CA TRP A 211 25.57 -0.13 5.47
C TRP A 211 25.27 -1.23 4.46
N ILE A 212 25.90 -2.38 4.64
CA ILE A 212 25.78 -3.55 3.79
C ILE A 212 25.20 -4.67 4.64
N ASN A 213 24.24 -5.41 4.08
CA ASN A 213 23.76 -6.63 4.69
C ASN A 213 24.82 -7.72 4.51
N MET A 214 25.37 -8.20 5.63
CA MET A 214 26.42 -9.23 5.67
C MET A 214 25.85 -10.62 5.96
N GLN A 215 24.53 -10.82 5.86
CA GLN A 215 23.90 -12.11 6.09
C GLN A 215 24.27 -13.10 4.97
N ASP A 216 24.67 -14.31 5.36
CA ASP A 216 25.00 -15.37 4.41
C ASP A 216 23.72 -15.99 3.81
N CYS A 217 23.36 -15.56 2.60
CA CYS A 217 22.18 -16.03 1.87
C CYS A 217 22.36 -17.43 1.23
N TRP A 218 23.40 -18.18 1.57
CA TRP A 218 23.75 -19.47 0.95
C TRP A 218 22.60 -20.49 0.93
N ASN A 219 21.73 -20.47 1.94
CA ASN A 219 20.59 -21.39 2.05
C ASN A 219 19.26 -20.81 1.55
N CYS A 220 19.28 -19.72 0.78
CA CYS A 220 18.12 -18.87 0.46
C CYS A 220 17.48 -18.31 1.74
N CYS A 221 17.41 -16.98 1.84
CA CYS A 221 16.64 -16.33 2.90
C CYS A 221 15.18 -16.83 2.80
N LYS A 222 14.66 -17.36 3.92
CA LYS A 222 13.28 -17.85 4.03
C LYS A 222 12.30 -16.70 4.11
#